data_AF-A0A7J2V9Q7-F1
#
_entry.id   AF-A0A7J2V9Q7-F1
#
_cell.length_a   1.000
_cell.length_b   1.000
_cell.length_c   1.000
_cell.angle_alpha   90.00
_cell.angle_beta   90.00
_cell.angle_gamma   90.00
#
_symmetry.space_group_name_H-M   'P 1'
#
loop_
_entity.id
_entity.type
_entity.pdbx_description
1 polymer ?
#
loop_
_entity_poly.entity_id
_entity_poly.type
_entity_poly.pdbx_seq_one_letter_code
_entity_poly.pdbx_strand_id
1 'polypeptide(L)'
;MNKPGIRGELENTVRELLSRRDPNGFYVILALNNSEARNAILGFLRDRDILVEEYGDLIMIRCKSRSVAERIAKTLLSRGLLKIE
;
A
#
# COMPACT_ATOMS: atom_id res chain seq x y z
N MET A 1 -27.24 -7.72 12.14
CA MET A 1 -26.69 -6.36 11.96
C MET A 1 -25.18 -6.46 11.76
N ASN A 2 -24.70 -6.38 10.52
CA ASN A 2 -23.26 -6.33 10.26
C ASN A 2 -22.73 -4.96 10.71
N LYS A 3 -21.78 -4.94 11.66
CA LYS A 3 -21.13 -3.69 12.09
C LYS A 3 -20.44 -3.05 10.88
N PRO A 4 -20.85 -1.85 10.41
CA PRO A 4 -20.20 -1.18 9.28
C PRO A 4 -18.81 -0.62 9.63
N GLY A 5 -18.39 -0.65 10.90
CA GLY A 5 -17.28 0.13 11.43
C GLY A 5 -15.92 -0.15 10.77
N ILE A 6 -15.41 -1.38 10.86
CA ILE A 6 -13.99 -1.63 10.53
C ILE A 6 -13.75 -1.67 9.01
N ARG A 7 -14.65 -2.32 8.25
CA ARG A 7 -14.45 -2.48 6.80
C ARG A 7 -14.63 -1.17 6.04
N GLY A 8 -15.57 -0.32 6.46
CA GLY A 8 -15.79 0.99 5.86
C GLY A 8 -14.61 1.94 6.09
N GLU A 9 -14.06 1.94 7.30
CA GLU A 9 -12.88 2.76 7.64
C GLU A 9 -11.65 2.34 6.81
N LEU A 10 -11.37 1.04 6.69
CA LEU A 10 -10.27 0.50 5.87
C LEU A 10 -10.38 0.92 4.40
N GLU A 11 -11.59 0.88 3.84
CA GLU A 11 -11.84 1.29 2.45
C GLU A 11 -11.63 2.79 2.25
N ASN A 12 -12.02 3.62 3.22
CA ASN A 12 -11.83 5.07 3.16
C ASN A 12 -10.34 5.44 3.21
N THR A 13 -9.57 4.83 4.11
CA THR A 13 -8.11 5.02 4.21
C THR A 13 -7.40 4.68 2.89
N VAL A 14 -7.71 3.54 2.28
CA VAL A 14 -7.10 3.15 1.01
C VAL A 14 -7.51 4.11 -0.11
N ARG A 15 -8.77 4.56 -0.14
CA ARG A 15 -9.23 5.54 -1.13
C ARG A 15 -8.52 6.88 -1.01
N GLU A 16 -8.32 7.35 0.22
CA GLU A 16 -7.60 8.59 0.51
C GLU A 16 -6.14 8.49 0.08
N LEU A 17 -5.44 7.42 0.48
CA LEU A 17 -4.05 7.17 0.07
C LEU A 17 -3.92 7.16 -1.46
N LEU A 18 -4.85 6.51 -2.15
CA LEU A 18 -4.85 6.43 -3.62
C LEU A 18 -5.51 7.63 -4.31
N SER A 19 -5.95 8.66 -3.59
CA SER A 19 -6.45 9.89 -4.22
C SER A 19 -5.31 10.74 -4.77
N ARG A 20 -4.09 10.51 -4.28
CA ARG A 20 -2.88 11.26 -4.63
C ARG A 20 -1.92 10.40 -5.45
N ARG A 21 -1.14 11.07 -6.29
CA ARG A 21 -0.03 10.49 -7.06
C ARG A 21 1.19 11.38 -6.89
N ASP A 22 2.37 10.82 -7.09
CA ASP A 22 3.59 11.60 -7.21
C ASP A 22 3.59 12.43 -8.51
N PRO A 23 4.52 13.40 -8.66
CA PRO A 23 4.65 14.19 -9.90
C PRO A 23 4.90 13.36 -11.17
N ASN A 24 5.38 12.12 -11.04
CA ASN A 24 5.64 11.20 -12.14
C ASN A 24 4.42 10.32 -12.48
N GLY A 25 3.29 10.50 -11.76
CA GLY A 25 2.04 9.78 -11.99
C GLY A 25 1.97 8.40 -11.32
N PHE A 26 2.85 8.09 -10.37
CA PHE A 26 2.82 6.85 -9.59
C PHE A 26 1.95 7.01 -8.34
N TYR A 27 1.25 5.93 -7.98
CA TYR A 27 0.75 5.76 -6.62
C TYR A 27 1.90 5.40 -5.72
N VAL A 28 1.95 6.04 -4.55
CA VAL A 28 2.99 5.83 -3.53
C VAL A 28 2.34 5.19 -2.31
N ILE A 29 2.92 4.09 -1.84
CA ILE A 29 2.46 3.36 -0.67
C ILE A 29 3.65 3.23 0.27
N LEU A 30 3.49 3.70 1.51
CA LEU A 30 4.49 3.58 2.55
C LEU A 30 4.14 2.42 3.49
N ALA A 31 5.13 1.61 3.83
CA ALA A 31 4.99 0.54 4.81
C ALA A 31 6.23 0.44 5.70
N LEU A 32 6.10 -0.26 6.82
CA LEU A 32 7.23 -0.59 7.68
C LEU A 32 8.30 -1.38 6.93
N ASN A 33 9.57 -1.05 7.15
CA ASN A 33 10.70 -1.81 6.63
C ASN A 33 11.02 -2.99 7.54
N ASN A 34 10.20 -4.04 7.43
CA ASN A 34 10.46 -5.31 8.10
C ASN A 34 10.23 -6.48 7.14
N SER A 35 10.68 -7.67 7.54
CA SER A 35 10.56 -8.89 6.74
C SER A 35 9.09 -9.23 6.41
N GLU A 36 8.15 -8.88 7.30
CA GLU A 36 6.73 -9.16 7.09
C GLU A 36 6.14 -8.31 5.95
N ALA A 37 6.44 -7.01 5.91
CA ALA A 37 6.03 -6.11 4.85
C ALA A 37 6.64 -6.50 3.51
N ARG A 38 7.92 -6.85 3.49
CA ARG A 38 8.61 -7.38 2.29
C ARG A 38 7.90 -8.62 1.78
N ASN A 39 7.64 -9.59 2.67
CA ASN A 39 6.94 -10.83 2.32
C ASN A 39 5.50 -10.59 1.83
N ALA A 40 4.81 -9.61 2.42
CA ALA A 40 3.45 -9.24 2.01
C ALA A 40 3.41 -8.68 0.57
N ILE A 41 4.48 -8.03 0.11
CA ILE A 41 4.53 -7.43 -1.23
C ILE A 41 5.22 -8.29 -2.29
N LEU A 42 5.99 -9.32 -1.90
CA LEU A 42 6.72 -10.22 -2.83
C LEU A 42 5.85 -10.76 -3.97
N GLY A 43 4.59 -11.11 -3.68
CA GLY A 43 3.66 -11.65 -4.68
C GLY A 43 3.28 -10.65 -5.78
N PHE A 44 3.39 -9.35 -5.50
CA PHE A 44 3.10 -8.28 -6.46
C PHE A 44 4.32 -7.92 -7.32
N LEU A 45 5.54 -8.11 -6.81
CA LEU A 45 6.79 -7.72 -7.51
C LEU A 45 7.03 -8.46 -8.83
N ARG A 46 6.21 -9.45 -9.17
CA ARG A 46 6.21 -10.08 -10.50
C ARG A 46 5.72 -9.11 -11.59
N ASP A 47 4.98 -8.07 -11.20
CA ASP A 47 4.55 -7.00 -12.10
C ASP A 47 5.70 -6.01 -12.33
N ARG A 48 6.10 -5.82 -13.60
CA ARG A 48 7.27 -5.00 -13.98
C ARG A 48 7.14 -3.50 -13.65
N ASP A 49 5.95 -3.04 -13.28
CA ASP A 49 5.63 -1.63 -13.03
C ASP A 49 5.61 -1.27 -11.53
N ILE A 50 6.21 -2.10 -10.67
CA ILE A 50 6.36 -1.84 -9.25
C ILE A 50 7.82 -1.54 -8.92
N LEU A 51 8.06 -0.38 -8.33
CA LEU A 51 9.34 0.02 -7.79
C LEU A 51 9.27 -0.05 -6.26
N VAL A 52 10.29 -0.62 -5.64
CA VAL A 52 10.42 -0.68 -4.18
C VAL A 52 11.74 -0.07 -3.79
N GLU A 53 11.68 0.92 -2.90
CA GLU A 53 12.83 1.65 -2.39
C GLU A 53 12.81 1.60 -0.87
N GLU A 54 13.96 1.32 -0.25
CA GLU A 54 14.10 1.26 1.21
C GLU A 54 14.56 2.62 1.76
N TYR A 55 13.86 3.11 2.79
CA TYR A 55 14.14 4.38 3.47
C TYR A 55 14.15 4.17 4.98
N GLY A 56 15.29 3.71 5.52
CA GLY A 56 15.43 3.49 6.96
C GLY A 56 14.41 2.46 7.47
N ASP A 57 13.47 2.91 8.31
CA ASP A 57 12.39 2.11 8.90
C ASP A 57 11.14 1.99 8.00
N LEU A 58 11.19 2.55 6.78
CA LEU A 58 10.11 2.51 5.80
C LEU A 58 10.54 1.85 4.48
N ILE A 59 9.57 1.25 3.79
CA ILE A 59 9.66 0.90 2.38
C ILE A 59 8.67 1.75 1.60
N MET A 60 9.14 2.35 0.52
CA MET A 60 8.33 3.08 -0.43
C MET A 60 8.05 2.19 -1.64
N ILE A 61 6.78 1.92 -1.89
CA ILE A 61 6.32 1.11 -3.01
C ILE A 61 5.62 2.05 -4.00
N ARG A 62 6.13 2.12 -5.22
CA ARG A 62 5.59 2.97 -6.29
C ARG A 62 5.05 2.12 -7.42
N CYS A 63 3.83 2.37 -7.88
CA CYS A 63 3.28 1.70 -9.05
C CYS A 63 2.31 2.59 -9.85
N LYS A 64 2.19 2.36 -11.16
CA LYS A 64 1.30 3.16 -12.04
C LYS A 64 -0.15 2.66 -12.03
N SER A 65 -0.36 1.37 -11.79
CA SER A 65 -1.68 0.77 -11.80
C SER A 65 -2.42 1.00 -10.48
N ARG A 66 -3.58 1.66 -10.56
CA ARG A 66 -4.44 1.91 -9.39
C ARG A 66 -4.89 0.60 -8.73
N SER A 67 -5.25 -0.41 -9.53
CA SER A 67 -5.75 -1.68 -9.00
C SER A 67 -4.66 -2.47 -8.29
N VAL A 68 -3.42 -2.41 -8.78
CA VAL A 68 -2.25 -2.99 -8.10
C VAL A 68 -1.99 -2.24 -6.80
N ALA A 69 -1.98 -0.90 -6.85
CA ALA A 69 -1.78 -0.06 -5.68
C ALA A 69 -2.82 -0.36 -4.58
N GLU A 70 -4.08 -0.50 -4.95
CA GLU A 70 -5.18 -0.85 -4.04
C GLU A 70 -5.01 -2.22 -3.39
N ARG A 71 -4.60 -3.24 -4.17
CA ARG A 71 -4.36 -4.57 -3.63
C ARG A 71 -3.18 -4.57 -2.64
N ILE A 72 -2.11 -3.86 -2.96
CA ILE A 72 -0.93 -3.72 -2.09
C ILE A 72 -1.33 -3.00 -0.79
N ALA A 73 -1.98 -1.83 -0.91
CA ALA A 73 -2.41 -1.04 0.24
C ALA A 73 -3.36 -1.83 1.16
N LYS A 74 -4.36 -2.53 0.61
CA LYS A 74 -5.26 -3.39 1.41
C LYS A 74 -4.52 -4.54 2.10
N THR A 75 -3.54 -5.14 1.43
CA THR A 75 -2.75 -6.25 1.99
C THR A 75 -1.87 -5.78 3.14
N LEU A 76 -1.25 -4.61 3.02
CA LEU A 76 -0.43 -4.03 4.08
C LEU A 76 -1.27 -3.53 5.25
N LEU A 77 -2.40 -2.90 4.95
CA LEU A 77 -3.29 -2.34 5.97
C LEU A 77 -3.95 -3.42 6.83
N SER A 78 -4.42 -4.51 6.22
CA SER A 78 -5.02 -5.63 6.97
C SER A 78 -4.05 -6.35 7.90
N ARG A 79 -2.74 -6.13 7.71
CA ARG A 79 -1.65 -6.68 8.53
C ARG A 79 -1.05 -5.65 9.49
N GLY A 80 -1.55 -4.41 9.52
CA GLY A 80 -0.98 -3.33 10.33
C GLY A 80 0.42 -2.87 9.89
N LEU A 81 0.79 -3.13 8.64
CA LEU A 81 2.10 -2.82 8.08
C LEU A 81 2.10 -1.52 7.27
N LEU A 82 0.92 -1.04 6.86
CA LEU A 82 0.76 0.21 6.13
C LEU A 82 1.06 1.40 7.05
N LYS A 83 1.87 2.34 6.56
CA LYS A 83 2.08 3.61 7.21
C LYS A 83 1.19 4.67 6.56
N ILE A 84 0.27 5.18 7.37
CA ILE A 84 -0.63 6.27 7.04
C ILE A 84 -0.11 7.44 7.87
N GLU A 85 0.30 8.52 7.22
CA GLU A 85 0.59 9.80 7.87
C GLU A 85 -0.68 10.65 7.94
#